data_AF-A0A924JTC8-F1
#
_entry.id   AF-A0A924JTC8-F1
#
_cell.length_a   1.000
_cell.length_b   1.000
_cell.length_c   1.000
_cell.angle_alpha   90.00
_cell.angle_beta   90.00
_cell.angle_gamma   90.00
#
_symmetry.space_group_name_H-M   'P 1'
#
loop_
_entity.id
_entity.type
_entity.pdbx_description
1 polymer ?
#
loop_
_entity_poly.entity_id
_entity_poly.type
_entity_poly.pdbx_seq_one_letter_code
_entity_poly.pdbx_strand_id
1 'polypeptide(L)' 'MTISDESIPAFVLSRLASAHPDTVDRLYRLVLKRPAFRWATEGDALLRERKPLWFATADLPDLTLMPQIVVDAMARATTP' A
#
# COMPACT_ATOMS: atom_id res chain seq x y z
N MET A 1 -4.19 -2.30 16.69
CA MET A 1 -4.02 -1.44 15.50
C MET A 1 -4.08 -2.35 14.28
N THR A 2 -5.27 -2.49 13.71
CA THR A 2 -5.58 -3.46 12.65
C THR A 2 -5.30 -2.81 11.30
N ILE A 3 -4.55 -3.48 10.42
CA ILE A 3 -4.19 -3.01 9.06
C ILE A 3 -5.38 -2.90 8.10
N SER A 4 -6.60 -3.18 8.57
CA SER A 4 -7.84 -3.14 7.79
C SER A 4 -8.37 -1.73 7.57
N ASP A 5 -7.48 -0.74 7.43
CA ASP A 5 -7.92 0.57 6.95
C ASP A 5 -8.17 0.44 5.44
N GLU A 6 -9.44 0.28 5.08
CA GLU A 6 -9.89 0.21 3.70
C GLU A 6 -9.65 1.53 2.95
N SER A 7 -9.36 2.63 3.66
CA SER A 7 -9.16 3.94 3.03
C SER A 7 -7.91 4.01 2.16
N ILE A 8 -6.88 3.19 2.41
CA ILE A 8 -5.66 3.20 1.61
C ILE A 8 -5.79 2.22 0.43
N PRO A 9 -5.77 2.68 -0.83
CA PRO A 9 -5.80 1.83 -2.00
C PRO A 9 -4.61 0.87 -2.07
N ALA A 10 -4.83 -0.35 -2.59
CA ALA A 10 -3.76 -1.33 -2.78
C ALA A 10 -2.61 -0.79 -3.65
N PHE A 11 -2.93 0.00 -4.70
CA PHE A 11 -1.91 0.58 -5.57
C PHE A 11 -1.01 1.60 -4.87
N VAL A 12 -1.54 2.34 -3.87
CA VAL A 12 -0.73 3.31 -3.10
C VAL A 12 0.34 2.56 -2.31
N LEU A 13 -0.03 1.43 -1.70
CA LEU A 13 0.91 0.58 -0.98
C LEU A 13 1.97 -0.01 -1.92
N SER A 14 1.57 -0.48 -3.11
CA SER A 14 2.51 -0.95 -4.13
C SER A 14 3.48 0.15 -4.61
N ARG A 15 2.99 1.37 -4.79
CA ARG A 15 3.81 2.52 -5.20
C ARG A 15 4.80 2.94 -4.11
N LEU A 16 4.34 2.99 -2.86
CA LEU A 16 5.20 3.27 -1.71
C LEU A 16 6.32 2.23 -1.56
N ALA A 17 5.99 0.96 -1.77
CA ALA A 17 7.00 -0.10 -1.71
C ALA A 17 8.01 -0.05 -2.85
N SER A 18 7.58 0.39 -4.04
CA SER A 18 8.47 0.59 -5.17
C SER A 18 9.43 1.78 -4.94
N ALA A 19 8.94 2.85 -4.31
CA ALA A 19 9.73 4.04 -4.01
C ALA A 19 10.63 3.88 -2.77
N HIS A 20 10.17 3.14 -1.76
CA HIS A 20 10.82 3.02 -0.45
C HIS A 20 10.82 1.55 0.05
N PRO A 21 11.51 0.63 -0.64
CA PRO A 21 11.42 -0.81 -0.38
C PRO A 21 11.83 -1.18 1.05
N ASP A 22 12.95 -0.64 1.55
CA ASP A 22 13.45 -0.96 2.90
C ASP A 22 12.52 -0.45 4.01
N THR A 23 11.94 0.74 3.81
CA THR A 23 11.00 1.35 4.75
C THR A 23 9.72 0.54 4.84
N VAL A 24 9.19 0.11 3.70
CA VAL A 24 7.97 -0.71 3.63
C VAL A 24 8.22 -2.09 4.22
N ASP A 25 9.34 -2.73 3.91
CA ASP A 25 9.72 -4.01 4.53
C ASP A 25 9.78 -3.89 6.06
N ARG A 26 10.46 -2.87 6.59
CA ARG A 26 10.57 -2.65 8.04
C ARG A 26 9.20 -2.43 8.68
N LEU A 27 8.35 -1.60 8.06
CA LEU A 27 7.01 -1.31 8.54
C LEU A 27 6.15 -2.57 8.59
N TYR A 28 6.11 -3.35 7.50
CA TYR A 28 5.27 -4.54 7.44
C TYR A 28 5.81 -5.68 8.32
N ARG A 29 7.13 -5.82 8.48
CA ARG A 29 7.71 -6.74 9.48
C ARG A 29 7.24 -6.41 10.89
N LEU A 30 7.19 -5.12 11.24
CA LEU A 30 6.74 -4.66 12.54
C LEU A 30 5.25 -4.93 12.74
N VAL A 31 4.41 -4.53 11.79
CA VAL A 31 2.95 -4.62 11.95
C VAL A 31 2.44 -6.06 11.83
N LEU A 32 2.98 -6.85 10.91
CA LEU A 32 2.63 -8.27 10.77
C LEU A 32 3.30 -9.16 11.81
N LYS A 33 4.26 -8.63 12.58
CA LYS A 33 5.15 -9.40 13.48
C LYS A 33 5.87 -10.55 12.76
N ARG A 34 6.20 -10.37 11.48
CA ARG A 34 6.88 -11.35 10.62
C ARG A 34 8.24 -10.80 10.22
N PRO A 35 9.35 -11.12 10.93
CA PRO A 35 10.65 -10.48 10.70
C PRO A 35 11.28 -10.81 9.35
N ALA A 36 10.89 -11.91 8.72
CA ALA A 36 11.35 -12.33 7.40
C ALA A 36 10.51 -11.76 6.24
N PHE A 37 9.46 -10.98 6.52
CA PHE A 37 8.56 -10.47 5.49
C PHE A 37 9.33 -9.60 4.48
N ARG A 38 9.09 -9.85 3.19
CA ARG A 38 9.60 -9.03 2.10
C ARG A 38 8.48 -8.63 1.16
N TRP A 39 8.27 -7.32 0.99
CA TRP A 39 7.22 -6.79 0.14
C TRP A 39 7.41 -7.23 -1.32
N ALA A 40 8.65 -7.27 -1.80
CA ALA A 40 8.97 -7.65 -3.17
C ALA A 40 8.47 -9.06 -3.56
N THR A 41 8.33 -9.98 -2.60
CA THR A 41 7.90 -11.37 -2.85
C THR A 41 6.53 -11.67 -2.28
N GLU A 42 6.14 -11.02 -1.19
CA GLU A 42 4.92 -11.35 -0.43
C GLU A 42 3.86 -10.25 -0.45
N GLY A 43 4.20 -9.02 -0.87
CA GLY A 43 3.31 -7.87 -0.81
C GLY A 43 2.06 -8.04 -1.65
N ASP A 44 2.21 -8.58 -2.86
CA ASP A 44 1.11 -8.81 -3.79
C ASP A 44 0.13 -9.89 -3.27
N ALA A 45 0.64 -10.97 -2.68
CA ALA A 45 -0.19 -11.98 -2.03
C ALA A 45 -0.92 -11.41 -0.79
N LEU A 46 -0.22 -10.61 0.02
CA LEU A 46 -0.79 -9.93 1.18
C LEU A 46 -1.92 -8.98 0.79
N LEU A 47 -1.75 -8.23 -0.30
CA LEU A 47 -2.76 -7.31 -0.81
C LEU A 47 -3.99 -8.06 -1.34
N ARG A 48 -3.83 -9.20 -2.02
CA ARG A 48 -4.98 -10.03 -2.42
C ARG A 48 -5.75 -10.62 -1.25
N GLU A 49 -5.04 -11.05 -0.20
CA GLU A 49 -5.67 -11.57 1.03
C GLU A 49 -6.45 -10.48 1.78
N ARG A 50 -5.84 -9.29 1.94
CA ARG A 50 -6.37 -8.22 2.81
C ARG A 50 -7.26 -7.21 2.11
N LYS A 51 -7.13 -7.09 0.80
CA LYS A 51 -7.86 -6.12 -0.04
C LYS A 51 -8.42 -6.82 -1.28
N PRO A 52 -9.18 -7.93 -1.14
CA PRO A 52 -9.62 -8.75 -2.28
C PRO A 52 -10.47 -7.96 -3.30
N LEU A 53 -11.26 -6.97 -2.85
CA LEU A 53 -12.09 -6.13 -3.72
C LEU A 53 -11.28 -5.32 -4.75
N TRP A 54 -10.03 -4.98 -4.43
CA TRP A 54 -9.11 -4.27 -5.34
C TRP A 54 -8.55 -5.16 -6.45
N PHE A 55 -8.67 -6.48 -6.31
CA PHE A 55 -8.20 -7.47 -7.29
C PHE A 55 -9.35 -8.25 -7.93
N ALA A 56 -10.54 -8.23 -7.33
CA ALA A 56 -11.75 -8.85 -7.87
C ALA A 56 -12.36 -8.06 -9.04
N THR A 57 -12.00 -6.78 -9.18
CA THR A 57 -12.61 -5.88 -10.15
C THR A 57 -11.52 -5.35 -11.08
N ALA A 58 -11.42 -5.92 -12.30
CA ALA A 58 -10.70 -5.30 -13.41
C ALA A 58 -11.36 -3.98 -13.88
N ASP A 59 -12.51 -3.64 -13.29
CA ASP A 59 -13.35 -2.45 -13.48
C ASP A 59 -13.23 -1.49 -12.27
N LEU A 60 -12.01 -1.24 -11.78
CA LEU A 60 -11.82 -0.09 -10.90
C LEU A 60 -12.10 1.16 -11.73
N PRO A 61 -13.10 1.99 -11.38
CA PRO A 61 -13.34 3.22 -12.12
C PRO A 61 -12.06 4.06 -12.13
N ASP A 62 -11.81 4.78 -13.23
CA ASP A 62 -10.68 5.73 -13.38
C ASP A 62 -10.60 6.75 -12.21
N LEU A 63 -11.68 6.89 -11.44
CA LEU A 63 -11.72 7.59 -10.17
C LEU A 63 -11.56 6.63 -8.99
N THR A 64 -10.36 6.57 -8.44
CA THR A 64 -10.16 6.01 -7.10
C THR A 64 -10.10 7.13 -6.06
N LEU A 65 -10.85 6.98 -4.97
CA LEU A 65 -10.78 7.87 -3.81
C LEU A 65 -9.36 7.81 -3.21
N MET A 66 -8.62 8.91 -3.30
CA MET A 66 -7.32 9.04 -2.66
C MET A 66 -7.48 9.69 -1.28
N PRO A 67 -6.93 9.10 -0.21
CA PRO A 67 -6.85 9.79 1.08
C PRO A 67 -6.05 11.09 0.94
N GLN A 68 -6.55 12.18 1.55
CA GLN A 68 -5.94 13.51 1.46
C GLN A 68 -4.47 13.52 1.90
N ILE A 69 -4.10 12.68 2.88
CA ILE A 69 -2.70 12.54 3.33
C ILE A 69 -1.74 12.11 2.20
N VAL A 70 -2.21 11.31 1.25
CA VAL A 70 -1.43 10.86 0.09
C VAL A 70 -1.26 12.00 -0.91
N VAL A 71 -2.31 12.80 -1.12
CA VAL A 71 -2.26 14.01 -1.96
C VAL A 71 -1.24 15.00 -1.40
N ASP A 72 -1.30 15.27 -0.10
CA ASP A 72 -0.39 16.21 0.55
C ASP A 72 1.06 15.71 0.54
N ALA A 73 1.28 14.40 0.69
CA ALA A 73 2.60 13.79 0.58
C ALA A 73 3.18 13.92 -0.84
N MET A 74 2.36 13.71 -1.87
CA MET A 74 2.76 13.88 -3.27
C MET A 74 3.10 15.35 -3.59
N ALA A 75 2.29 16.31 -3.10
CA ALA A 75 2.55 17.73 -3.30
C ALA A 75 3.90 18.17 -2.69
N ARG A 76 4.22 17.66 -1.49
CA ARG A 76 5.51 17.89 -0.84
C ARG A 76 6.69 17.27 -1.59
N ALA A 77 6.50 16.13 -2.25
CA ALA A 77 7.55 15.43 -2.99
C ALA A 77 7.82 16.02 -4.39
N THR A 78 6.89 16.81 -4.94
CA THR A 78 6.97 17.34 -6.33
C THR A 78 7.28 18.84 -6.37
N THR A 79 7.40 19.49 -5.21
CA THR A 79 7.86 20.88 -5.11
C THR A 79 9.39 20.88 -5.03
N PRO A 80 10.11 21.58 -5.92
CA PRO A 80 11.58 21.64 -5.92
C PRO A 80 12.17 22.31 -4.68
#